data_AF-A0A2N2ZDZ2-F1
#
_entry.id   AF-A0A2N2ZDZ2-F1
#
_cell.length_a   1.000
_cell.length_b   1.000
_cell.length_c   1.000
_cell.angle_alpha   90.00
_cell.angle_beta   90.00
_cell.angle_gamma   90.00
#
_symmetry.space_group_name_H-M   'P 1'
#
loop_
_entity.id
_entity.type
_entity.pdbx_description
1 polymer ?
#
loop_
_entity_poly.entity_id
_entity_poly.type
_entity_poly.pdbx_seq_one_letter_code
_entity_poly.pdbx_strand_id
1 'polypeptide(L)'
;MGIDVYTLAMEYPDVVIQVKVTDLIEAAHAFAKELSSLNDLKSKEKIMPDTLFSKKEVMELLGISETTLWRWDAKYNYLHPVMVGSERRWRWKDISAIIEGNITDHTGNPIWSAEKNHNLCKERK
;
A
#
# COMPACT_ATOMS: atom_id res chain seq x y z
N MET A 1 8.97 43.33 -3.76
CA MET A 1 8.35 42.75 -2.54
C MET A 1 7.27 41.80 -3.02
N GLY A 2 7.47 40.49 -2.85
CA GLY A 2 6.43 39.51 -3.17
C GLY A 2 5.42 39.47 -2.03
N ILE A 3 4.13 39.46 -2.37
CA ILE A 3 3.06 39.33 -1.37
C ILE A 3 2.89 37.84 -1.10
N ASP A 4 3.04 37.43 0.15
CA ASP A 4 2.76 36.05 0.57
C ASP A 4 1.24 35.86 0.70
N VAL A 5 0.68 35.06 -0.21
CA VAL A 5 -0.74 34.76 -0.28
C VAL A 5 -1.20 33.93 0.93
N TYR A 6 -0.30 33.12 1.53
CA TYR A 6 -0.62 32.30 2.68
C TYR A 6 -0.89 33.15 3.93
N THR A 7 0.01 34.09 4.23
CA THR A 7 -0.15 35.02 5.36
C THR A 7 -1.41 35.86 5.20
N LEU A 8 -1.68 36.36 3.99
CA LEU A 8 -2.87 37.16 3.72
C LEU A 8 -4.17 36.36 3.95
N ALA A 9 -4.21 35.10 3.53
CA ALA A 9 -5.37 34.23 3.73
C ALA A 9 -5.59 33.85 5.21
N MET A 10 -4.52 33.77 6.02
CA MET A 10 -4.62 33.54 7.46
C MET A 10 -5.16 34.76 8.22
N GLU A 11 -4.72 35.96 7.84
CA GLU A 11 -5.11 37.22 8.50
C GLU A 11 -6.51 37.70 8.07
N TYR A 12 -6.90 37.42 6.82
CA TYR A 12 -8.18 37.85 6.26
C TYR A 12 -8.87 36.68 5.53
N PRO A 13 -9.65 35.85 6.25
CA PRO A 13 -10.27 34.64 5.68
C PRO A 13 -11.35 34.93 4.63
N ASP A 14 -11.98 36.11 4.67
CA ASP A 14 -13.05 36.51 3.74
C ASP A 14 -12.54 37.30 2.51
N VAL A 15 -11.22 37.37 2.30
CA VAL A 15 -10.62 38.08 1.16
C VAL A 15 -10.84 37.30 -0.14
N VAL A 16 -11.30 38.02 -1.18
CA VAL A 16 -11.40 37.49 -2.55
C VAL A 16 -10.20 37.93 -3.35
N ILE A 17 -9.39 36.98 -3.80
CA ILE A 17 -8.19 37.22 -4.60
C ILE A 17 -8.49 36.87 -6.06
N GLN A 18 -8.32 37.83 -6.96
CA GLN A 18 -8.37 37.58 -8.40
C GLN A 18 -7.00 37.10 -8.87
N VAL A 19 -6.96 35.90 -9.45
CA VAL A 19 -5.73 35.27 -9.95
C VAL A 19 -5.91 34.92 -11.42
N LYS A 20 -4.84 35.01 -12.20
CA LYS A 20 -4.85 34.51 -13.58
C LYS A 20 -5.00 32.99 -13.58
N VAL A 21 -5.75 32.48 -14.55
CA VAL A 21 -6.00 31.04 -14.69
C VAL A 21 -4.69 30.25 -14.92
N THR A 22 -3.73 30.84 -15.64
CA THR A 22 -2.41 30.24 -15.89
C THR A 22 -1.65 29.97 -14.59
N ASP A 23 -1.64 30.96 -13.70
CA ASP A 23 -0.88 30.92 -12.45
C ASP A 23 -1.53 29.94 -11.47
N LEU A 24 -2.87 29.85 -11.50
CA LEU A 24 -3.62 28.86 -10.73
C LEU A 24 -3.30 27.43 -11.17
N ILE A 25 -3.18 27.19 -12.48
CA ILE A 25 -2.81 25.87 -13.02
C ILE A 25 -1.39 25.49 -12.62
N GLU A 26 -0.44 26.43 -12.70
CA GLU A 26 0.95 26.19 -12.29
C GLU A 26 1.06 25.86 -10.81
N ALA A 27 0.35 26.60 -9.95
CA ALA A 27 0.27 26.32 -8.52
C ALA A 27 -0.34 24.94 -8.24
N ALA A 28 -1.42 24.57 -8.94
CA ALA A 28 -2.05 23.25 -8.80
C ALA A 28 -1.12 22.11 -9.21
N HIS A 29 -0.35 22.27 -10.30
CA HIS A 29 0.63 21.28 -10.72
C HIS A 29 1.81 21.15 -9.75
N ALA A 30 2.31 22.28 -9.22
CA ALA A 30 3.36 22.28 -8.20
C ALA A 30 2.90 21.53 -6.94
N PHE A 31 1.69 21.81 -6.48
CA PHE A 31 1.10 21.14 -5.32
C PHE A 31 0.89 19.63 -5.56
N ALA A 32 0.37 19.24 -6.72
CA ALA A 32 0.18 17.83 -7.07
C ALA A 32 1.52 17.06 -7.13
N LYS A 33 2.57 17.70 -7.63
CA LYS A 33 3.93 17.14 -7.67
C LYS A 33 4.52 16.96 -6.27
N GLU A 34 4.36 17.95 -5.40
CA GLU A 34 4.79 17.86 -4.00
C GLU A 34 4.06 16.73 -3.28
N LEU A 35 2.73 16.64 -3.41
CA LEU A 35 1.94 15.56 -2.80
C LEU A 35 2.37 14.17 -3.28
N SER A 36 2.64 14.03 -4.58
CA SER A 36 3.10 12.77 -5.16
C SER A 36 4.46 12.37 -4.59
N SER A 37 5.41 13.33 -4.49
CA SER A 37 6.71 13.09 -3.88
C SER A 37 6.61 12.75 -2.38
N LEU A 38 5.66 13.34 -1.66
CA LEU A 38 5.41 13.04 -0.24
C LEU A 38 4.81 11.65 -0.04
N ASN A 39 3.97 11.20 -0.98
CA ASN A 39 3.42 9.85 -0.97
C ASN A 39 4.49 8.79 -1.27
N ASP A 40 5.43 9.11 -2.17
CA ASP A 40 6.60 8.27 -2.45
C ASP A 40 7.56 8.19 -1.24
N LEU A 41 7.65 9.26 -0.43
CA LEU A 41 8.43 9.25 0.81
C LEU A 41 7.71 8.48 1.94
N LYS A 42 6.39 8.67 2.10
CA LYS A 42 5.59 7.88 3.06
C LYS A 42 5.60 6.39 2.74
N SER A 43 5.60 6.02 1.47
CA SER A 43 5.79 4.64 1.08
C SER A 43 7.22 4.18 1.39
N LYS A 44 8.26 4.94 1.03
CA LYS A 44 9.67 4.58 1.34
C LYS A 44 9.99 4.45 2.83
N GLU A 45 9.49 5.32 3.70
CA GLU A 45 9.72 5.21 5.15
C GLU A 45 8.98 4.02 5.78
N LYS A 46 7.85 3.59 5.19
CA LYS A 46 7.18 2.33 5.57
C LYS A 46 7.84 1.09 4.98
N ILE A 47 8.66 1.21 3.95
CA ILE A 47 9.30 0.08 3.25
C ILE A 47 10.74 -0.11 3.75
N MET A 48 10.93 -0.22 5.06
CA MET A 48 12.08 -0.99 5.55
C MET A 48 11.77 -2.47 5.30
N PRO A 49 12.74 -3.30 4.89
CA PRO A 49 12.50 -4.73 4.61
C PRO A 49 11.95 -5.50 5.82
N ASP A 50 12.14 -4.96 7.03
CA ASP A 50 11.66 -5.53 8.29
C ASP A 50 10.36 -4.90 8.81
N THR A 51 9.71 -4.00 8.06
CA THR A 51 8.45 -3.41 8.51
C THR A 51 7.36 -4.47 8.60
N LEU A 52 6.67 -4.47 9.73
CA LEU A 52 5.58 -5.37 10.07
C LEU A 52 4.22 -4.69 9.90
N PHE A 53 3.45 -5.18 8.95
CA PHE A 53 2.12 -4.68 8.62
C PHE A 53 1.07 -5.34 9.50
N SER A 54 0.10 -4.53 9.94
CA SER A 54 -1.10 -5.03 10.60
C SER A 54 -2.06 -5.66 9.59
N LYS A 55 -2.99 -6.45 10.11
CA LYS A 55 -4.04 -7.09 9.31
C LYS A 55 -4.82 -6.10 8.42
N LYS A 56 -5.17 -4.93 8.97
CA LYS A 56 -5.93 -3.90 8.25
C LYS A 56 -5.13 -3.33 7.08
N GLU A 57 -3.85 -3.04 7.29
CA GLU A 57 -2.98 -2.51 6.25
C GLU A 57 -2.76 -3.55 5.14
N VAL A 58 -2.58 -4.83 5.47
CA VAL A 58 -2.44 -5.90 4.46
C VAL A 58 -3.71 -6.01 3.60
N MET A 59 -4.89 -5.93 4.23
CA MET A 59 -6.16 -5.97 3.50
C MET A 59 -6.31 -4.78 2.55
N GLU A 60 -5.92 -3.58 2.99
CA GLU A 60 -5.97 -2.37 2.17
C GLU A 60 -4.96 -2.42 1.01
N LEU A 61 -3.74 -2.89 1.27
CA LEU A 61 -2.68 -3.01 0.28
C LEU A 61 -3.02 -4.02 -0.83
N LEU A 62 -3.59 -5.18 -0.46
CA LEU A 62 -3.91 -6.25 -1.41
C LEU A 62 -5.35 -6.23 -1.91
N GLY A 63 -6.22 -5.37 -1.36
CA GLY A 63 -7.64 -5.30 -1.70
C GLY A 63 -8.42 -6.57 -1.36
N ILE A 64 -8.01 -7.32 -0.32
CA ILE A 64 -8.60 -8.62 0.06
C ILE A 64 -9.44 -8.53 1.33
N SER A 65 -10.37 -9.48 1.49
CA SER A 65 -11.13 -9.64 2.71
C SER A 65 -10.35 -10.37 3.81
N GLU A 66 -10.72 -10.11 5.07
CA GLU A 66 -10.15 -10.78 6.25
C GLU A 66 -10.21 -12.31 6.16
N THR A 67 -11.32 -12.85 5.65
CA THR A 67 -11.52 -14.30 5.52
C THR A 67 -10.58 -14.90 4.48
N THR A 68 -10.19 -14.13 3.46
CA THR A 68 -9.20 -14.54 2.45
C THR A 68 -7.81 -14.61 3.08
N LEU A 69 -7.42 -13.57 3.83
CA LEU A 69 -6.15 -13.53 4.54
C LEU A 69 -6.01 -14.67 5.56
N TRP A 70 -7.08 -15.00 6.30
CA TRP A 70 -7.09 -16.14 7.21
C TRP A 70 -6.96 -17.48 6.48
N ARG A 71 -7.60 -17.65 5.32
CA ARG A 71 -7.48 -18.88 4.52
C ARG A 71 -6.07 -19.08 3.98
N TRP A 72 -5.38 -18.00 3.62
CA TRP A 72 -4.00 -18.08 3.16
C TRP A 72 -3.05 -18.63 4.22
N ASP A 73 -3.23 -18.21 5.47
CA ASP A 73 -2.51 -18.74 6.64
C ASP A 73 -2.97 -20.18 6.97
N ALA A 74 -4.27 -20.37 7.20
CA ALA A 74 -4.79 -21.61 7.79
C ALA A 74 -4.94 -22.80 6.81
N LYS A 75 -5.07 -22.56 5.50
CA LYS A 75 -5.35 -23.63 4.52
C LYS A 75 -4.30 -23.78 3.44
N TYR A 76 -3.78 -22.65 2.94
CA TYR A 76 -2.95 -22.66 1.74
C TYR A 76 -1.47 -22.49 2.04
N ASN A 77 -1.09 -22.27 3.31
CA ASN A 77 0.30 -22.07 3.71
C ASN A 77 1.00 -21.03 2.82
N TYR A 78 0.27 -19.96 2.49
CA TYR A 78 0.57 -19.05 1.38
C TYR A 78 1.16 -17.72 1.86
N LEU A 79 0.63 -17.18 2.96
CA LEU A 79 1.12 -15.97 3.58
C LEU A 79 1.12 -16.13 5.10
N HIS A 80 2.32 -16.25 5.67
CA HIS A 80 2.50 -16.55 7.09
C HIS A 80 2.58 -15.28 7.93
N PRO A 81 1.75 -15.14 8.97
CA PRO A 81 1.91 -14.07 9.93
C PRO A 81 3.08 -14.37 10.87
N VAL A 82 3.83 -13.32 11.21
CA VAL A 82 4.70 -13.25 12.38
C VAL A 82 3.85 -12.89 13.58
N MET A 83 3.90 -13.71 14.63
CA MET A 83 3.25 -13.42 15.90
C MET A 83 4.09 -12.40 16.68
N VAL A 84 3.54 -11.21 16.91
CA VAL A 84 4.12 -10.17 17.79
C VAL A 84 3.21 -10.03 19.00
N GLY A 85 3.56 -10.72 20.08
CA GLY A 85 2.68 -10.88 21.24
C GLY A 85 1.43 -11.69 20.86
N SER A 86 0.24 -11.12 21.06
CA SER A 86 -1.05 -11.72 20.69
C SER A 86 -1.53 -11.33 19.29
N GLU A 87 -0.82 -10.43 18.60
CA GLU A 87 -1.27 -9.89 17.32
C GLU A 87 -0.48 -10.47 16.13
N ARG A 88 -1.20 -10.71 15.04
CA ARG A 88 -0.63 -11.20 13.78
C ARG A 88 -0.11 -10.03 12.96
N ARG A 89 1.14 -10.12 12.51
CA ARG A 89 1.80 -9.12 11.69
C ARG A 89 2.39 -9.79 10.43
N TRP A 90 2.51 -9.05 9.34
CA TRP A 90 3.05 -9.58 8.07
C TRP A 90 4.26 -8.79 7.62
N ARG A 91 5.27 -9.47 7.08
CA ARG A 91 6.47 -8.81 6.58
C ARG A 91 6.22 -8.21 5.21
N TRP A 92 6.82 -7.06 4.94
CA TRP A 92 6.80 -6.47 3.61
C TRP A 92 7.31 -7.44 2.53
N LYS A 93 8.36 -8.21 2.82
CA LYS A 93 8.96 -9.18 1.89
C LYS A 93 7.93 -10.17 1.34
N ASP A 94 7.07 -10.70 2.20
CA ASP A 94 6.09 -11.70 1.81
C ASP A 94 4.92 -11.06 1.04
N ILE A 95 4.51 -9.84 1.43
CA ILE A 95 3.47 -9.07 0.75
C ILE A 95 3.93 -8.63 -0.65
N SER A 96 5.16 -8.11 -0.76
CA SER A 96 5.75 -7.69 -2.04
C SER A 96 5.94 -8.87 -2.99
N ALA A 97 6.37 -10.04 -2.50
CA ALA A 97 6.42 -11.25 -3.31
C ALA A 97 5.05 -11.64 -3.89
N ILE A 98 3.95 -11.39 -3.17
CA ILE A 98 2.58 -11.62 -3.66
C ILE A 98 2.22 -10.61 -4.75
N ILE A 99 2.54 -9.33 -4.55
CA ILE A 99 2.25 -8.27 -5.54
C ILE A 99 3.03 -8.51 -6.84
N GLU A 100 4.29 -8.93 -6.73
CA GLU A 100 5.16 -9.23 -7.87
C GLU A 100 4.87 -10.60 -8.52
N GLY A 101 4.08 -11.45 -7.86
CA GLY A 101 3.77 -12.81 -8.33
C GLY A 101 4.90 -13.82 -8.14
N ASN A 102 6.00 -13.45 -7.47
CA ASN A 102 7.19 -14.27 -7.23
C ASN A 102 7.14 -14.98 -5.87
N ILE A 103 6.03 -15.66 -5.58
CA ILE A 103 5.78 -16.24 -4.27
C ILE A 103 6.55 -17.53 -4.13
N THR A 104 7.53 -17.54 -3.24
CA THR A 104 8.44 -18.67 -3.02
C THR A 104 8.23 -19.27 -1.63
N ASP A 105 8.24 -20.61 -1.57
CA ASP A 105 8.36 -21.35 -0.33
C ASP A 105 9.72 -21.07 0.34
N HIS A 106 9.85 -21.41 1.62
CA HIS A 106 11.11 -21.38 2.37
C HIS A 106 12.26 -22.19 1.71
N THR A 107 11.94 -23.10 0.79
CA THR A 107 12.88 -23.90 0.00
C THR A 107 13.16 -23.33 -1.40
N GLY A 108 12.59 -22.16 -1.75
CA GLY A 108 12.80 -21.48 -3.03
C GLY A 108 11.87 -21.93 -4.18
N ASN A 109 10.89 -22.80 -3.91
CA ASN A 109 9.95 -23.29 -4.93
C ASN A 109 8.74 -22.34 -5.07
N PRO A 110 8.22 -22.09 -6.28
CA PRO A 110 7.03 -21.26 -6.46
C PRO A 110 5.78 -21.96 -5.91
N ILE A 111 5.11 -21.33 -4.94
CA ILE A 111 3.89 -21.87 -4.29
C ILE A 111 2.76 -22.00 -5.31
N TRP A 112 2.66 -21.01 -6.20
CA TRP A 112 1.72 -20.99 -7.30
C TRP A 112 2.41 -21.43 -8.60
N SER A 113 2.35 -22.73 -8.87
CA SER A 113 2.59 -23.28 -10.21
C SER A 113 1.24 -23.55 -10.87
N ALA A 114 1.01 -23.03 -12.07
CA ALA A 114 -0.24 -23.20 -12.82
C ALA A 114 -0.71 -24.67 -12.91
N GLU A 115 0.22 -25.62 -12.84
CA GLU A 115 -0.01 -27.07 -12.89
C GLU A 115 -0.82 -27.63 -11.70
N LYS A 116 -0.69 -27.07 -10.48
CA LYS A 116 -1.39 -27.62 -9.29
C LYS A 116 -2.90 -27.37 -9.30
N ASN A 117 -3.37 -26.34 -10.02
CA ASN A 117 -4.78 -25.96 -10.05
C ASN A 117 -5.68 -26.93 -10.82
N HIS A 118 -5.10 -27.76 -11.70
CA HIS A 118 -5.87 -28.80 -12.40
C HIS A 118 -6.38 -29.89 -11.43
N ASN A 119 -5.65 -30.15 -10.35
CA ASN A 119 -5.95 -31.28 -9.45
C ASN A 119 -6.94 -30.90 -8.33
N LEU A 120 -6.89 -29.66 -7.81
CA LEU A 120 -7.83 -29.18 -6.79
C LEU A 120 -9.27 -29.00 -7.31
N CYS A 121 -9.46 -28.83 -8.63
CA CYS A 121 -10.79 -28.76 -9.25
C CYS A 121 -11.42 -30.16 -9.48
N LYS A 122 -10.61 -31.22 -9.54
CA LYS A 122 -11.10 -32.60 -9.76
C LYS A 122 -11.61 -33.30 -8.51
N GLU A 123 -11.20 -32.88 -7.31
CA GLU A 123 -11.63 -33.49 -6.03
C GLU A 123 -12.93 -32.92 -5.46
N ARG A 124 -13.62 -32.03 -6.19
CA ARG A 124 -14.97 -31.56 -5.85
C ARG A 124 -16.00 -32.11 -6.83
N LYS A 125 -16.16 -33.44 -6.86
CA LYS A 125 -17.34 -34.10 -7.41
C LYS A 125 -17.86 -35.14 -6.41
#